data_AF-A0A6G0SG44-F1
#
_entry.id   AF-A0A6G0SG44-F1
#
_cell.length_a   1.000
_cell.length_b   1.000
_cell.length_c   1.000
_cell.angle_alpha   90.00
_cell.angle_beta   90.00
_cell.angle_gamma   90.00
#
_symmetry.space_group_name_H-M   'P 1'
#
loop_
_entity.id
_entity.type
_entity.pdbx_description
1 polymer ?
#
loop_
_entity_poly.entity_id
_entity_poly.type
_entity_poly.pdbx_seq_one_letter_code
_entity_poly.pdbx_strand_id
1 'polypeptide(L)'
;MLVASRVRTLLRADNPSELFRSHNYEGKVQDACALCCAPQVHGIVHDTIEFVRGVLDVEMNSATDNPMVFTGSAEMTTDLTPSIQTNQIENETEQPKEEAEITDLDDAEQEIKRINALVEQKQKPVEHPAAGMKHTSDTFYRGDGGFVISGDNFHGEYPVKVLDYLAIGIQEIASVSERRIDPLVSENKVLTHPSSVDSISTSSTKEARVSMGGLGVRKALTVVGRSSIEILAACQALDLLRPLRTTEALETVHALVRTRVPKFDKDHVMKSGIYAVLELIRSGAICDTVAPFLSKLHESGL
;
A
#
# COMPACT_ATOMS: atom_id res chain seq x y z
N MET A 1 -10.72 10.73 -12.26
CA MET A 1 -11.85 10.37 -13.16
C MET A 1 -12.38 8.94 -12.98
N LEU A 2 -11.59 8.04 -12.37
CA LEU A 2 -11.90 6.62 -12.22
C LEU A 2 -13.26 6.32 -11.54
N VAL A 3 -13.56 6.93 -10.39
CA VAL A 3 -14.80 6.66 -9.64
C VAL A 3 -16.04 7.00 -10.47
N ALA A 4 -16.08 8.19 -11.08
CA ALA A 4 -17.18 8.59 -11.93
C ALA A 4 -17.36 7.63 -13.12
N SER A 5 -16.25 7.12 -13.67
CA SER A 5 -16.28 6.11 -14.74
C SER A 5 -16.93 4.82 -14.27
N ARG A 6 -16.51 4.28 -13.12
CA ARG A 6 -17.11 3.08 -12.51
C ARG A 6 -18.62 3.25 -12.28
N VAL A 7 -19.04 4.39 -11.71
CA VAL A 7 -20.46 4.69 -11.48
C VAL A 7 -21.26 4.71 -12.79
N ARG A 8 -20.76 5.40 -13.82
CA ARG A 8 -21.43 5.44 -15.14
C ARG A 8 -21.57 4.06 -15.77
N THR A 9 -20.54 3.24 -15.66
CA THR A 9 -20.55 1.87 -16.19
C THR A 9 -21.56 0.99 -15.48
N LEU A 10 -21.58 1.01 -14.14
CA LEU A 10 -22.52 0.22 -13.36
C LEU A 10 -23.98 0.67 -13.54
N LEU A 11 -24.19 1.98 -13.70
CA LEU A 11 -25.51 2.56 -13.96
C LEU A 11 -25.91 2.59 -15.44
N ARG A 12 -25.03 2.14 -16.35
CA ARG A 12 -25.23 2.21 -17.81
C ARG A 12 -25.80 3.56 -18.23
N ALA A 13 -25.05 4.63 -17.99
CA ALA A 13 -25.51 6.00 -18.25
C ALA A 13 -25.98 6.22 -19.71
N ASP A 14 -25.46 5.44 -20.65
CA ASP A 14 -25.83 5.38 -22.07
C ASP A 14 -27.18 4.67 -22.33
N ASN A 15 -27.55 3.70 -21.50
CA ASN A 15 -28.82 2.98 -21.57
C ASN A 15 -29.44 2.84 -20.16
N PRO A 16 -30.15 3.89 -19.69
CA PRO A 16 -30.65 3.93 -18.32
C PRO A 16 -31.62 2.79 -18.00
N SER A 17 -31.69 2.39 -16.72
CA SER A 17 -32.58 1.33 -16.26
C SER A 17 -34.06 1.72 -16.32
N GLU A 18 -34.96 0.73 -16.22
CA GLU A 18 -36.40 0.96 -16.09
C GLU A 18 -36.71 1.82 -14.87
N LEU A 19 -36.02 1.56 -13.76
CA LEU A 19 -36.16 2.33 -12.53
C LEU A 19 -35.78 3.81 -12.72
N PHE A 20 -34.72 4.09 -13.49
CA PHE A 20 -34.36 5.48 -13.79
C PHE A 20 -35.47 6.16 -14.62
N ARG A 21 -35.99 5.47 -15.65
CA ARG A 21 -37.03 6.02 -16.53
C ARG A 21 -38.39 6.20 -15.84
N SER A 22 -38.68 5.44 -14.78
CA SER A 22 -39.94 5.55 -14.04
C SER A 22 -40.02 6.81 -13.17
N HIS A 23 -38.91 7.51 -12.94
CA HIS A 23 -38.89 8.71 -12.12
C HIS A 23 -39.46 9.92 -12.89
N ASN A 24 -40.47 10.57 -12.30
CA ASN A 24 -40.90 11.89 -12.76
C ASN A 24 -39.95 12.95 -12.20
N TYR A 25 -39.25 13.65 -13.09
CA TYR A 25 -38.30 14.72 -12.76
C TYR A 25 -38.94 16.12 -12.78
N GLU A 26 -40.21 16.23 -13.14
CA GLU A 26 -40.90 17.52 -13.19
C GLU A 26 -40.96 18.18 -11.81
N GLY A 27 -40.47 19.43 -11.72
CA GLY A 27 -40.46 20.22 -10.49
C GLY A 27 -39.45 19.79 -9.41
N LYS A 28 -38.59 18.80 -9.68
CA LYS A 28 -37.59 18.34 -8.69
C LYS A 28 -36.30 19.17 -8.72
N VAL A 29 -35.82 19.49 -7.52
CA VAL A 29 -34.48 20.05 -7.27
C VAL A 29 -33.45 18.90 -7.32
N GLN A 30 -32.17 19.24 -7.57
CA GLN A 30 -31.04 18.31 -7.67
C GLN A 30 -31.05 17.21 -6.59
N ASP A 31 -30.53 16.02 -6.94
CA ASP A 31 -30.40 14.92 -5.99
C ASP A 31 -29.55 15.31 -4.78
N ALA A 32 -29.78 14.63 -3.66
CA ALA A 32 -29.05 14.88 -2.42
C ALA A 32 -27.52 14.83 -2.63
N CYS A 33 -26.79 15.68 -1.90
CA CYS A 33 -25.34 15.79 -1.99
C CYS A 33 -24.62 14.43 -1.80
N ALA A 34 -25.16 13.54 -0.97
CA ALA A 34 -24.62 12.19 -0.74
C ALA A 34 -24.64 11.27 -1.99
N LEU A 35 -25.44 11.62 -3.01
CA LEU A 35 -25.49 10.97 -4.31
C LEU A 35 -24.69 11.73 -5.36
N CYS A 36 -24.93 13.05 -5.50
CA CYS A 36 -24.28 13.88 -6.52
C CYS A 36 -22.76 14.02 -6.33
N CYS A 37 -22.31 14.16 -5.08
CA CYS A 37 -20.91 14.40 -4.75
C CYS A 37 -20.13 13.10 -4.48
N ALA A 38 -20.75 11.93 -4.67
CA ALA A 38 -20.11 10.65 -4.43
C ALA A 38 -18.80 10.48 -5.23
N PRO A 39 -18.69 10.89 -6.50
CA PRO A 39 -17.42 10.80 -7.22
C PRO A 39 -16.30 11.66 -6.65
N GLN A 40 -16.61 12.85 -6.12
CA GLN A 40 -15.64 13.75 -5.51
C GLN A 40 -15.16 13.20 -4.17
N VAL A 41 -16.09 12.73 -3.33
CA VAL A 41 -15.75 12.18 -2.01
C VAL A 41 -15.05 10.83 -2.14
N HIS A 42 -15.62 9.87 -2.86
CA HIS A 42 -14.97 8.58 -3.04
C HIS A 42 -13.68 8.71 -3.87
N GLY A 43 -13.55 9.74 -4.70
CA GLY A 43 -12.34 10.04 -5.48
C GLY A 43 -11.14 10.32 -4.59
N ILE A 44 -11.25 11.26 -3.64
CA ILE A 44 -10.14 11.56 -2.73
C ILE A 44 -9.78 10.37 -1.84
N VAL A 45 -10.77 9.53 -1.48
CA VAL A 45 -10.50 8.30 -0.72
C VAL A 45 -9.74 7.29 -1.56
N HIS A 46 -10.08 7.14 -2.84
CA HIS A 46 -9.33 6.29 -3.76
C HIS A 46 -7.88 6.76 -3.89
N ASP A 47 -7.65 8.06 -4.10
CA ASP A 47 -6.31 8.62 -4.21
C ASP A 47 -5.51 8.44 -2.90
N THR A 48 -6.19 8.55 -1.75
CA THR A 48 -5.59 8.26 -0.44
C THR A 48 -5.18 6.80 -0.32
N ILE A 49 -6.02 5.85 -0.74
CA ILE A 49 -5.70 4.42 -0.72
C ILE A 49 -4.47 4.13 -1.59
N GLU A 50 -4.39 4.72 -2.80
CA GLU A 50 -3.25 4.56 -3.70
C GLU A 50 -1.96 5.14 -3.10
N PHE A 51 -2.03 6.33 -2.49
CA PHE A 51 -0.90 6.92 -1.77
C PHE A 51 -0.40 6.03 -0.63
N VAL A 52 -1.34 5.54 0.20
CA VAL A 52 -1.03 4.67 1.34
C VAL A 52 -0.42 3.35 0.86
N ARG A 53 -0.97 2.77 -0.22
CA ARG A 53 -0.43 1.54 -0.81
C ARG A 53 1.01 1.74 -1.24
N GLY A 54 1.34 2.84 -1.93
CA GLY A 54 2.71 3.12 -2.35
C GLY A 54 3.71 3.20 -1.19
N VAL A 55 3.32 3.82 -0.07
CA VAL A 55 4.20 3.89 1.11
C VAL A 55 4.34 2.52 1.79
N LEU A 56 3.24 1.76 1.91
CA LEU A 56 3.29 0.41 2.48
C LEU A 56 4.08 -0.56 1.59
N ASP A 57 4.00 -0.43 0.27
CA ASP A 57 4.79 -1.24 -0.66
C ASP A 57 6.29 -0.99 -0.47
N VAL A 58 6.71 0.26 -0.26
CA VAL A 58 8.10 0.57 0.11
C VAL A 58 8.44 -0.04 1.47
N GLU A 59 7.62 0.19 2.49
CA GLU A 59 7.87 -0.28 3.86
C GLU A 59 8.00 -1.81 3.95
N MET A 60 7.14 -2.56 3.26
CA MET A 60 7.20 -4.03 3.22
C MET A 60 8.49 -4.57 2.59
N ASN A 61 9.18 -3.76 1.80
CA ASN A 61 10.44 -4.10 1.14
C ASN A 61 11.66 -3.38 1.77
N SER A 62 11.47 -2.67 2.88
CA SER A 62 12.54 -1.98 3.61
C SER A 62 13.24 -2.90 4.62
N ALA A 63 14.54 -2.69 4.81
CA ALA A 63 15.28 -3.24 5.95
C ALA A 63 15.00 -2.38 7.20
N THR A 64 14.09 -2.86 8.05
CA THR A 64 13.63 -2.19 9.29
C THR A 64 14.26 -2.77 10.54
N ASP A 65 15.21 -3.70 10.40
CA ASP A 65 15.99 -4.26 11.48
C ASP A 65 17.10 -3.31 11.95
N ASN A 66 17.58 -3.55 13.17
CA ASN A 66 18.70 -2.83 13.74
C ASN A 66 19.50 -3.75 14.67
N PRO A 67 20.84 -3.84 14.53
CA PRO A 67 21.69 -3.09 13.60
C PRO A 67 21.69 -3.63 12.17
N MET A 68 21.91 -2.76 11.20
CA MET A 68 22.01 -3.11 9.78
C MET A 68 23.40 -3.64 9.45
N VAL A 69 23.46 -4.73 8.69
CA VAL A 69 24.72 -5.37 8.27
C VAL A 69 24.92 -5.22 6.76
N PHE A 70 26.04 -4.63 6.36
CA PHE A 70 26.41 -4.42 4.97
C PHE A 70 27.63 -5.28 4.62
N THR A 71 27.44 -6.25 3.73
CA THR A 71 28.50 -7.13 3.24
C THR A 71 29.04 -6.60 1.91
N GLY A 72 30.34 -6.31 1.83
CA GLY A 72 30.99 -5.79 0.61
C GLY A 72 31.95 -4.62 0.89
N SER A 73 32.84 -4.35 -0.07
CA SER A 73 33.76 -3.21 -0.05
C SER A 73 33.05 -1.94 -0.51
N ALA A 74 32.17 -1.39 0.33
CA ALA A 74 31.70 -0.03 0.06
C ALA A 74 32.82 0.95 0.43
N GLU A 75 33.27 1.76 -0.53
CA GLU A 75 34.02 2.98 -0.22
C GLU A 75 33.06 3.96 0.46
N MET A 76 33.07 3.95 1.78
CA MET A 76 32.29 4.89 2.57
C MET A 76 33.09 6.19 2.68
N THR A 77 32.72 7.22 1.91
CA THR A 77 33.25 8.56 2.09
C THR A 77 32.58 9.18 3.32
N THR A 78 33.31 9.32 4.43
CA THR A 78 32.84 10.07 5.60
C THR A 78 32.89 11.60 5.40
N ASP A 79 33.36 12.04 4.23
CA ASP A 79 33.49 13.44 3.88
C ASP A 79 32.17 13.96 3.29
N LEU A 80 31.33 14.55 4.15
CA LEU A 80 30.16 15.35 3.74
C LEU A 80 30.61 16.72 3.18
N THR A 81 31.55 16.76 2.25
CA THR A 81 31.75 17.92 1.38
C THR A 81 30.91 17.69 0.12
N PRO A 82 29.88 18.50 -0.16
CA PRO A 82 29.09 18.34 -1.37
C PRO A 82 29.96 18.72 -2.56
N SER A 83 30.64 17.72 -3.15
CA SER A 83 31.25 17.88 -4.45
C SER A 83 30.16 17.60 -5.49
N ILE A 84 29.65 18.67 -6.09
CA ILE A 84 28.89 18.55 -7.33
C ILE A 84 29.88 17.99 -8.36
N GLN A 85 29.80 16.69 -8.64
CA GLN A 85 30.52 16.09 -9.76
C GLN A 85 29.93 16.67 -11.04
N THR A 86 30.62 17.65 -11.61
CA THR A 86 30.44 17.99 -13.02
C THR A 86 31.01 16.81 -13.80
N ASN A 87 30.16 16.15 -14.58
CA ASN A 87 30.53 15.03 -15.44
C ASN A 87 31.78 15.36 -16.26
N GLN A 88 32.93 14.88 -15.81
CA GLN A 88 34.08 14.62 -16.65
C GLN A 88 34.14 13.12 -16.82
N ILE A 89 33.76 12.68 -18.02
CA ILE A 89 33.92 11.31 -18.46
C ILE A 89 35.43 11.15 -18.69
N GLU A 90 36.13 10.62 -17.69
CA GLU A 90 37.48 10.09 -17.89
C GLU A 90 37.37 8.62 -18.31
N ASN A 91 37.80 8.36 -19.54
CA ASN A 91 37.89 7.03 -20.11
C ASN A 91 39.11 6.32 -19.49
N GLU A 92 38.93 5.56 -18.40
CA GLU A 92 39.93 4.57 -18.01
C GLU A 92 39.75 3.33 -18.89
N THR A 93 40.55 3.30 -19.95
CA THR A 93 40.74 2.11 -20.78
C THR A 93 41.67 1.18 -20.00
N GLU A 94 41.14 0.13 -19.40
CA GLU A 94 41.97 -1.00 -18.96
C GLU A 94 42.68 -1.56 -20.19
N GLN A 95 43.97 -1.27 -20.31
CA GLN A 95 44.82 -1.94 -21.29
C GLN A 95 45.05 -3.38 -20.82
N PRO A 96 44.81 -4.40 -21.66
CA PRO A 96 45.30 -5.74 -21.38
C PRO A 96 46.83 -5.69 -21.36
N LYS A 97 47.44 -6.07 -20.22
CA LYS A 97 48.89 -6.29 -20.17
C LYS A 97 49.22 -7.47 -21.08
N GLU A 98 50.04 -7.23 -22.10
CA GLU A 98 50.56 -8.25 -23.01
C GLU A 98 51.07 -9.47 -22.24
N GLU A 99 50.51 -10.64 -22.52
CA GLU A 99 51.12 -11.92 -22.15
C GLU A 99 52.38 -12.07 -23.00
N ALA A 100 53.55 -12.10 -22.37
CA ALA A 100 54.80 -12.35 -23.05
C ALA A 100 54.78 -13.78 -23.65
N GLU A 101 54.95 -13.89 -24.96
CA GLU A 101 55.01 -15.16 -25.67
C GLU A 101 56.30 -15.88 -25.27
N ILE A 102 56.18 -17.05 -24.64
CA ILE A 102 57.34 -17.85 -24.19
C ILE A 102 57.96 -18.52 -25.41
N THR A 103 59.12 -18.06 -25.85
CA THR A 103 59.75 -18.54 -27.10
C THR A 103 60.97 -19.43 -26.86
N ASP A 104 61.60 -19.35 -25.69
CA ASP A 104 62.70 -20.22 -25.31
C ASP A 104 62.68 -20.68 -23.84
N LEU A 105 63.69 -21.45 -23.45
CA LEU A 105 63.81 -22.04 -22.12
C LEU A 105 64.11 -20.99 -21.04
N ASP A 106 64.81 -19.92 -21.38
CA ASP A 106 65.16 -18.84 -20.44
C ASP A 106 63.92 -17.99 -20.13
N ASP A 107 63.06 -17.75 -21.12
CA ASP A 107 61.74 -17.11 -20.94
C ASP A 107 60.84 -17.94 -20.00
N ALA A 108 60.82 -19.26 -20.19
CA ALA A 108 60.04 -20.16 -19.36
C ALA A 108 60.53 -20.16 -17.90
N GLU A 109 61.84 -20.14 -17.68
CA GLU A 109 62.41 -20.06 -16.33
C GLU A 109 62.08 -18.73 -15.65
N GLN A 110 62.06 -17.62 -16.40
CA GLN A 110 61.67 -16.30 -15.87
C GLN A 110 60.19 -16.25 -15.50
N GLU A 111 59.30 -16.82 -16.32
CA GLU A 111 57.87 -16.83 -15.99
C GLU A 111 57.57 -17.80 -14.84
N ILE A 112 58.24 -18.96 -14.75
CA ILE A 112 58.15 -19.84 -13.58
C ILE A 112 58.60 -19.12 -12.31
N LYS A 113 59.68 -18.34 -12.38
CA LYS A 113 60.17 -17.55 -11.24
C LYS A 113 59.19 -16.46 -10.84
N ARG A 114 58.55 -15.80 -11.81
CA ARG A 114 57.49 -14.81 -11.58
C ARG A 114 56.24 -15.44 -10.95
N ILE A 115 55.79 -16.58 -11.47
CA ILE A 115 54.64 -17.31 -10.95
C ILE A 115 54.92 -17.82 -9.53
N ASN A 116 56.11 -18.39 -9.28
CA ASN A 116 56.48 -18.83 -7.94
C ASN A 116 56.55 -17.67 -6.94
N ALA A 117 57.02 -16.49 -7.36
CA ALA A 117 56.98 -15.29 -6.52
C ALA A 117 55.54 -14.84 -6.22
N LEU A 118 54.63 -14.89 -7.20
CA LEU A 118 53.21 -14.59 -7.00
C LEU A 118 52.51 -15.63 -6.10
N VAL A 119 52.88 -16.90 -6.21
CA VAL A 119 52.39 -17.99 -5.35
C VAL A 119 52.88 -17.83 -3.93
N GLU A 120 54.16 -17.50 -3.70
CA GLU A 120 54.68 -17.18 -2.37
C GLU A 120 54.00 -15.94 -1.77
N GLN A 121 53.68 -14.94 -2.60
CA GLN A 121 52.96 -13.74 -2.15
C GLN A 121 51.51 -14.05 -1.72
N LYS A 122 50.86 -15.04 -2.35
CA LYS A 122 49.53 -15.55 -1.99
C LYS A 122 49.53 -16.61 -0.87
N GLN A 123 50.64 -17.31 -0.66
CA GLN A 123 50.80 -18.35 0.36
C GLN A 123 51.32 -17.83 1.71
N LYS A 124 51.73 -16.55 1.79
CA LYS A 124 51.81 -15.90 3.10
C LYS A 124 50.45 -16.10 3.79
N PRO A 125 50.41 -16.60 5.04
CA PRO A 125 49.16 -16.69 5.75
C PRO A 125 48.55 -15.30 5.69
N VAL A 126 47.36 -15.19 5.10
CA VAL A 126 46.50 -14.07 5.40
C VAL A 126 46.29 -14.24 6.90
N GLU A 127 47.08 -13.51 7.69
CA GLU A 127 46.67 -13.17 9.04
C GLU A 127 45.31 -12.52 8.82
N HIS A 128 44.24 -13.30 8.93
CA HIS A 128 42.96 -12.73 9.30
C HIS A 128 43.28 -12.12 10.66
N PRO A 129 43.41 -10.79 10.76
CA PRO A 129 43.49 -10.17 12.07
C PRO A 129 42.26 -10.72 12.78
N ALA A 130 42.42 -11.24 14.01
CA ALA A 130 41.31 -11.70 14.82
C ALA A 130 40.13 -10.77 14.56
N ALA A 131 39.04 -11.29 14.00
CA ALA A 131 37.94 -10.52 13.41
C ALA A 131 37.25 -9.67 14.48
N GLY A 132 37.93 -8.59 14.85
CA GLY A 132 37.57 -7.64 15.87
C GLY A 132 37.06 -6.45 15.11
N MET A 133 35.73 -6.30 15.08
CA MET A 133 35.12 -5.09 14.58
C MET A 133 35.79 -3.89 15.25
N LYS A 134 36.46 -3.04 14.47
CA LYS A 134 36.99 -1.78 15.00
C LYS A 134 35.79 -0.89 15.32
N HIS A 135 35.64 -0.56 16.60
CA HIS A 135 34.64 0.40 17.08
C HIS A 135 35.07 1.80 16.63
N THR A 136 34.39 2.38 15.64
CA THR A 136 34.72 3.73 15.17
C THR A 136 33.75 4.78 15.73
N SER A 137 32.57 4.34 16.23
CA SER A 137 31.61 5.11 17.03
C SER A 137 30.59 4.16 17.68
N ASP A 138 29.76 4.65 18.62
CA ASP A 138 28.67 3.87 19.24
C ASP A 138 27.64 3.31 18.24
N THR A 139 27.72 3.75 16.98
CA THR A 139 26.80 3.42 15.90
C THR A 139 27.47 2.68 14.73
N PHE A 140 28.79 2.45 14.76
CA PHE A 140 29.50 1.91 13.60
C PHE A 140 30.60 0.92 13.98
N TYR A 141 30.54 -0.24 13.32
CA TYR A 141 31.49 -1.33 13.49
C TYR A 141 32.03 -1.77 12.13
N ARG A 142 33.35 -1.86 11.97
CA ARG A 142 34.01 -2.25 10.71
C ARG A 142 34.82 -3.53 10.84
N GLY A 143 34.61 -4.50 9.95
CA GLY A 143 35.44 -5.69 9.78
C GLY A 143 35.97 -5.82 8.36
N ASP A 144 36.90 -6.75 8.13
CA ASP A 144 37.60 -6.89 6.83
C ASP A 144 36.69 -7.38 5.67
N GLY A 145 35.42 -7.72 5.93
CA GLY A 145 34.44 -8.17 4.93
C GLY A 145 33.14 -7.35 4.86
N GLY A 146 33.04 -6.23 5.60
CA GLY A 146 31.83 -5.42 5.67
C GLY A 146 31.77 -4.49 6.88
N PHE A 147 30.62 -3.83 7.06
CA PHE A 147 30.38 -2.93 8.19
C PHE A 147 28.97 -3.07 8.73
N VAL A 148 28.80 -2.72 10.01
CA VAL A 148 27.53 -2.76 10.73
C VAL A 148 27.20 -1.35 11.21
N ILE A 149 25.98 -0.89 10.94
CA ILE A 149 25.48 0.42 11.34
C ILE A 149 24.28 0.23 12.27
N SER A 150 24.34 0.85 13.45
CA SER A 150 23.15 1.05 14.26
C SER A 150 22.40 2.28 13.73
N GLY A 151 21.16 2.09 13.29
CA GLY A 151 20.27 3.14 12.79
C GLY A 151 18.82 2.94 13.23
N ASP A 152 17.95 3.87 12.85
CA ASP A 152 16.59 3.95 13.38
C ASP A 152 15.50 3.53 12.37
N ASN A 153 15.86 2.69 11.39
CA ASN A 153 14.92 2.21 10.36
C ASN A 153 13.75 1.39 10.96
N PHE A 154 13.87 0.91 12.20
CA PHE A 154 12.78 0.26 12.94
C PHE A 154 11.66 1.24 13.35
N HIS A 155 11.88 2.55 13.25
CA HIS A 155 10.90 3.54 13.67
C HIS A 155 9.74 3.62 12.67
N GLY A 156 8.61 2.98 13.00
CA GLY A 156 7.42 2.93 12.15
C GLY A 156 6.61 4.22 12.05
N GLU A 157 7.22 5.41 11.96
CA GLU A 157 6.48 6.67 11.79
C GLU A 157 5.82 6.72 10.39
N TYR A 158 6.56 6.28 9.36
CA TYR A 158 6.09 6.22 7.97
C TYR A 158 4.79 5.43 7.82
N PRO A 159 4.74 4.13 8.16
CA PRO A 159 3.52 3.34 8.02
C PRO A 159 2.37 3.90 8.87
N VAL A 160 2.66 4.49 10.03
CA VAL A 160 1.60 4.93 10.95
C VAL A 160 0.94 6.24 10.52
N LYS A 161 1.71 7.20 10.00
CA LYS A 161 1.13 8.42 9.43
C LYS A 161 0.21 8.10 8.26
N VAL A 162 0.62 7.21 7.37
CA VAL A 162 -0.22 6.84 6.22
C VAL A 162 -1.44 6.04 6.64
N LEU A 163 -1.36 5.21 7.68
CA LEU A 163 -2.52 4.51 8.22
C LEU A 163 -3.54 5.46 8.88
N ASP A 164 -3.10 6.56 9.50
CA ASP A 164 -4.02 7.60 9.96
C ASP A 164 -4.72 8.29 8.78
N TYR A 165 -4.00 8.59 7.69
CA TYR A 165 -4.63 9.11 6.47
C TYR A 165 -5.62 8.12 5.87
N LEU A 166 -5.28 6.82 5.88
CA LEU A 166 -6.19 5.77 5.44
C LEU A 166 -7.45 5.72 6.30
N ALA A 167 -7.32 5.82 7.63
CA ALA A 167 -8.47 5.84 8.53
C ALA A 167 -9.39 7.04 8.26
N ILE A 168 -8.81 8.23 8.02
CA ILE A 168 -9.56 9.43 7.62
C ILE A 168 -10.28 9.19 6.28
N GLY A 169 -9.58 8.65 5.28
CA GLY A 169 -10.17 8.38 3.96
C GLY A 169 -11.30 7.35 4.01
N ILE A 170 -11.08 6.19 4.62
CA ILE A 170 -12.11 5.15 4.75
C ILE A 170 -13.33 5.67 5.52
N GLN A 171 -13.11 6.53 6.53
CA GLN A 171 -14.21 7.14 7.26
C GLN A 171 -15.14 7.99 6.38
N GLU A 172 -14.62 8.68 5.37
CA GLU A 172 -15.45 9.47 4.45
C GLU A 172 -16.39 8.58 3.61
N ILE A 173 -15.94 7.37 3.19
CA ILE A 173 -16.82 6.40 2.53
C ILE A 173 -17.99 6.04 3.44
N ALA A 174 -17.70 5.72 4.70
CA ALA A 174 -18.74 5.40 5.67
C ALA A 174 -19.64 6.60 5.98
N SER A 175 -19.09 7.82 6.04
CA SER A 175 -19.88 9.02 6.33
C SER A 175 -20.87 9.34 5.20
N VAL A 176 -20.47 9.19 3.94
CA VAL A 176 -21.40 9.39 2.81
C VAL A 176 -22.39 8.22 2.72
N SER A 177 -21.94 6.98 2.92
CA SER A 177 -22.79 5.78 3.00
C SER A 177 -23.89 5.94 4.04
N GLU A 178 -23.53 6.39 5.23
CA GLU A 178 -24.46 6.63 6.33
C GLU A 178 -25.51 7.69 5.95
N ARG A 179 -25.08 8.83 5.39
CA ARG A 179 -26.02 9.88 4.92
C ARG A 179 -26.99 9.40 3.83
N ARG A 180 -26.71 8.28 3.14
CA ARG A 180 -27.65 7.65 2.19
C ARG A 180 -28.66 6.72 2.85
N ILE A 181 -28.38 6.23 4.06
CA ILE A 181 -29.29 5.37 4.85
C ILE A 181 -30.13 6.21 5.82
N ASP A 182 -29.51 7.13 6.57
CA ASP A 182 -30.16 8.04 7.55
C ASP A 182 -29.15 9.10 8.07
N PRO A 183 -29.50 10.38 8.37
CA PRO A 183 -28.52 11.41 8.73
C PRO A 183 -28.09 11.43 10.21
N LEU A 184 -28.41 10.40 11.00
CA LEU A 184 -28.31 10.45 12.47
C LEU A 184 -27.32 9.45 13.10
N VAL A 185 -26.00 9.52 12.82
CA VAL A 185 -24.99 8.95 13.74
C VAL A 185 -23.69 9.78 13.76
N SER A 186 -23.29 10.28 14.93
CA SER A 186 -22.08 11.11 15.13
C SER A 186 -20.83 10.33 15.57
N GLU A 187 -20.98 9.06 15.94
CA GLU A 187 -19.95 8.25 16.63
C GLU A 187 -18.67 8.06 15.83
N ASN A 188 -18.79 8.00 14.51
CA ASN A 188 -17.70 7.78 13.57
C ASN A 188 -16.64 8.90 13.58
N LYS A 189 -17.02 10.12 13.97
CA LYS A 189 -16.09 11.26 14.05
C LYS A 189 -14.97 11.02 15.06
N VAL A 190 -15.24 10.26 16.12
CA VAL A 190 -14.26 9.95 17.18
C VAL A 190 -13.13 9.05 16.66
N LEU A 191 -13.42 8.17 15.71
CA LEU A 191 -12.45 7.21 15.17
C LEU A 191 -11.42 7.86 14.21
N THR A 192 -11.65 9.09 13.77
CA THR A 192 -10.74 9.84 12.87
C THR A 192 -9.59 10.55 13.58
N HIS A 193 -9.58 10.58 14.92
CA HIS A 193 -8.50 11.23 15.63
C HIS A 193 -7.17 10.51 15.35
N PRO A 194 -6.17 11.19 14.77
CA PRO A 194 -4.93 10.55 14.36
C PRO A 194 -4.23 9.95 15.58
N SER A 195 -3.75 8.73 15.46
CA SER A 195 -3.00 8.04 16.51
C SER A 195 -1.54 8.48 16.54
N SER A 196 -0.99 8.83 15.35
CA SER A 196 0.40 9.20 15.12
C SER A 196 0.81 10.55 15.73
N VAL A 197 -0.15 11.35 16.19
CA VAL A 197 0.14 12.62 16.88
C VAL A 197 0.44 12.40 18.36
N ASP A 198 0.11 11.22 18.90
CA ASP A 198 0.40 10.84 20.28
C ASP A 198 1.73 10.07 20.36
N SER A 199 2.44 10.24 21.47
CA SER A 199 3.69 9.54 21.75
C SER A 199 3.97 9.61 23.24
N ILE A 200 4.10 8.44 23.88
CA ILE A 200 4.49 8.33 25.29
C ILE A 200 5.91 7.76 25.33
N SER A 201 6.84 8.54 25.90
CA SER A 201 8.25 8.15 26.03
C SER A 201 8.38 6.89 26.90
N THR A 202 9.13 5.91 26.40
CA THR A 202 9.43 4.66 27.10
C THR A 202 10.93 4.53 27.35
N SER A 203 11.30 3.58 28.20
CA SER A 203 12.71 3.20 28.41
C SER A 203 13.61 4.37 28.88
N SER A 204 13.12 5.17 29.84
CA SER A 204 13.85 6.33 30.40
C SER A 204 14.39 7.28 29.32
N THR A 205 13.55 7.62 28.34
CA THR A 205 13.88 8.55 27.25
C THR A 205 14.82 7.96 26.19
N LYS A 206 15.19 6.67 26.26
CA LYS A 206 15.84 5.99 25.11
C LYS A 206 14.89 5.86 23.93
N GLU A 207 13.61 5.59 24.19
CA GLU A 207 12.54 5.60 23.19
C GLU A 207 11.69 6.85 23.41
N ALA A 208 12.30 8.01 23.19
CA ALA A 208 11.67 9.30 23.49
C ALA A 208 10.45 9.60 22.60
N ARG A 209 10.38 8.97 21.41
CA ARG A 209 9.30 9.13 20.44
C ARG A 209 8.90 7.76 19.87
N VAL A 210 7.61 7.49 19.83
CA VAL A 210 7.01 6.27 19.28
C VAL A 210 5.82 6.62 18.39
N SER A 211 5.47 5.75 17.45
CA SER A 211 4.48 6.06 16.41
C SER A 211 3.03 5.72 16.76
N MET A 212 2.78 4.88 17.79
CA MET A 212 1.44 4.40 18.18
C MET A 212 0.69 3.57 17.11
N GLY A 213 1.44 2.88 16.23
CA GLY A 213 0.89 2.21 15.04
C GLY A 213 -0.20 1.17 15.25
N GLY A 214 -0.16 0.43 16.35
CA GLY A 214 -1.17 -0.60 16.63
C GLY A 214 -2.59 -0.04 16.74
N LEU A 215 -2.75 1.23 17.16
CA LEU A 215 -4.06 1.88 17.23
C LEU A 215 -4.53 2.36 15.85
N GLY A 216 -3.63 2.88 15.01
CA GLY A 216 -3.96 3.33 13.65
C GLY A 216 -4.54 2.20 12.79
N VAL A 217 -3.92 1.01 12.84
CA VAL A 217 -4.39 -0.19 12.10
C VAL A 217 -5.80 -0.62 12.55
N ARG A 218 -6.05 -0.66 13.86
CA ARG A 218 -7.34 -1.15 14.40
C ARG A 218 -8.51 -0.22 14.06
N LYS A 219 -8.26 1.08 14.03
CA LYS A 219 -9.27 2.09 13.65
C LYS A 219 -9.71 1.92 12.19
N ALA A 220 -8.75 1.74 11.27
CA ALA A 220 -9.04 1.57 9.84
C ALA A 220 -9.94 0.34 9.56
N LEU A 221 -9.78 -0.75 10.30
CA LEU A 221 -10.57 -1.99 10.11
C LEU A 221 -12.04 -1.89 10.57
N THR A 222 -12.35 -0.99 11.49
CA THR A 222 -13.69 -0.93 12.13
C THR A 222 -14.77 -0.36 11.19
N VAL A 223 -14.38 0.38 10.15
CA VAL A 223 -15.30 1.14 9.30
C VAL A 223 -16.03 0.27 8.26
N VAL A 224 -15.47 -0.88 7.87
CA VAL A 224 -15.97 -1.76 6.79
C VAL A 224 -17.36 -2.35 7.08
N GLY A 225 -17.73 -2.50 8.36
CA GLY A 225 -19.02 -3.09 8.76
C GLY A 225 -20.24 -2.33 8.25
N ARG A 226 -20.16 -1.01 8.08
CA ARG A 226 -21.33 -0.15 7.80
C ARG A 226 -21.84 -0.24 6.36
N SER A 227 -20.96 -0.50 5.39
CA SER A 227 -21.34 -0.69 3.98
C SER A 227 -22.28 -1.87 3.75
N SER A 228 -22.25 -2.88 4.63
CA SER A 228 -23.16 -4.03 4.56
C SER A 228 -24.63 -3.66 4.77
N ILE A 229 -24.90 -2.65 5.62
CA ILE A 229 -26.26 -2.17 5.91
C ILE A 229 -26.80 -1.42 4.69
N GLU A 230 -25.98 -0.59 4.05
CA GLU A 230 -26.37 0.16 2.85
C GLU A 230 -26.81 -0.78 1.73
N ILE A 231 -25.98 -1.78 1.43
CA ILE A 231 -26.24 -2.76 0.36
C ILE A 231 -27.53 -3.53 0.66
N LEU A 232 -27.73 -3.94 1.92
CA LEU A 232 -28.94 -4.66 2.33
C LEU A 232 -30.19 -3.78 2.18
N ALA A 233 -30.13 -2.53 2.62
CA ALA A 233 -31.22 -1.56 2.48
C ALA A 233 -31.54 -1.27 1.00
N ALA A 234 -30.52 -1.10 0.16
CA ALA A 234 -30.68 -0.89 -1.27
C ALA A 234 -31.33 -2.11 -1.96
N CYS A 235 -30.91 -3.33 -1.61
CA CYS A 235 -31.52 -4.55 -2.15
C CYS A 235 -32.99 -4.69 -1.74
N GLN A 236 -33.32 -4.34 -0.49
CA GLN A 236 -34.69 -4.31 -0.02
C GLN A 236 -35.52 -3.25 -0.75
N ALA A 237 -34.97 -2.06 -1.00
CA ALA A 237 -35.64 -1.02 -1.77
C ALA A 237 -35.95 -1.49 -3.21
N LEU A 238 -35.02 -2.18 -3.87
CA LEU A 238 -35.26 -2.78 -5.18
C LEU A 238 -36.42 -3.78 -5.17
N ASP A 239 -36.54 -4.60 -4.11
CA ASP A 239 -37.65 -5.55 -3.99
C ASP A 239 -39.00 -4.89 -3.79
N LEU A 240 -39.03 -3.74 -3.11
CA LEU A 240 -40.25 -2.95 -2.91
C LEU A 240 -40.67 -2.21 -4.18
N LEU A 241 -39.73 -1.95 -5.09
CA LEU A 241 -39.96 -1.25 -6.36
C LEU A 241 -40.28 -2.20 -7.52
N ARG A 242 -40.31 -3.52 -7.28
CA ARG A 242 -40.73 -4.49 -8.30
C ARG A 242 -42.15 -4.16 -8.79
N PRO A 243 -42.44 -4.32 -10.11
CA PRO A 243 -41.67 -5.06 -11.10
C PRO A 243 -40.52 -4.31 -11.77
N LEU A 244 -40.24 -3.05 -11.39
CA LEU A 244 -39.16 -2.27 -12.01
C LEU A 244 -37.79 -2.93 -11.80
N ARG A 245 -36.95 -2.89 -12.83
CA ARG A 245 -35.59 -3.43 -12.77
C ARG A 245 -34.53 -2.33 -12.81
N THR A 246 -33.42 -2.59 -12.11
CA THR A 246 -32.21 -1.79 -12.22
C THR A 246 -31.32 -2.33 -13.35
N THR A 247 -30.09 -1.83 -13.49
CA THR A 247 -29.14 -2.29 -14.49
C THR A 247 -28.74 -3.75 -14.26
N GLU A 248 -28.33 -4.43 -15.32
CA GLU A 248 -27.88 -5.83 -15.27
C GLU A 248 -26.81 -6.08 -14.20
N ALA A 249 -25.81 -5.20 -14.12
CA ALA A 249 -24.75 -5.30 -13.11
C ALA A 249 -25.32 -5.24 -11.68
N LEU A 250 -26.22 -4.30 -11.40
CA LEU A 250 -26.80 -4.16 -10.06
C LEU A 250 -27.84 -5.25 -9.75
N GLU A 251 -28.52 -5.79 -10.77
CA GLU A 251 -29.38 -6.97 -10.63
C GLU A 251 -28.55 -8.22 -10.25
N THR A 252 -27.33 -8.38 -10.77
CA THR A 252 -26.46 -9.49 -10.35
C THR A 252 -26.03 -9.37 -8.88
N VAL A 253 -25.76 -8.16 -8.40
CA VAL A 253 -25.47 -7.91 -6.97
C VAL A 253 -26.69 -8.18 -6.11
N HIS A 254 -27.87 -7.71 -6.52
CA HIS A 254 -29.14 -7.99 -5.84
C HIS A 254 -29.39 -9.50 -5.73
N ALA A 255 -29.24 -10.23 -6.85
CA ALA A 255 -29.40 -11.67 -6.89
C ALA A 255 -28.41 -12.38 -5.95
N LEU A 256 -27.13 -11.98 -5.95
CA LEU A 256 -26.12 -12.52 -5.04
C LEU A 256 -26.52 -12.32 -3.57
N VAL A 257 -26.93 -11.10 -3.19
CA VAL A 257 -27.38 -10.82 -1.82
C VAL A 257 -28.58 -11.69 -1.45
N ARG A 258 -29.53 -11.87 -2.39
CA ARG A 258 -30.72 -12.71 -2.18
C ARG A 258 -30.43 -14.21 -2.08
N THR A 259 -29.25 -14.68 -2.48
CA THR A 259 -28.82 -16.06 -2.16
C THR A 259 -28.51 -16.26 -0.66
N ARG A 260 -28.20 -15.18 0.06
CA ARG A 260 -27.80 -15.23 1.48
C ARG A 260 -28.84 -14.64 2.42
N VAL A 261 -29.56 -13.61 1.97
CA VAL A 261 -30.52 -12.87 2.79
C VAL A 261 -31.85 -12.76 2.04
N PRO A 262 -32.92 -13.46 2.47
CA PRO A 262 -34.22 -13.35 1.82
C PRO A 262 -34.79 -11.93 1.96
N LYS A 263 -35.75 -11.59 1.10
CA LYS A 263 -36.51 -10.35 1.20
C LYS A 263 -37.19 -10.27 2.58
N PHE A 264 -37.21 -9.07 3.17
CA PHE A 264 -37.97 -8.83 4.39
C PHE A 264 -39.41 -8.43 4.04
N ASP A 265 -40.36 -9.32 4.27
CA ASP A 265 -41.80 -9.03 4.16
C ASP A 265 -42.44 -8.66 5.52
N LYS A 266 -41.73 -8.93 6.62
CA LYS A 266 -42.10 -8.61 8.00
C LYS A 266 -40.85 -8.33 8.82
N ASP A 267 -41.04 -7.79 10.02
CA ASP A 267 -39.95 -7.54 10.95
C ASP A 267 -39.13 -8.80 11.22
N HIS A 268 -37.81 -8.63 11.19
CA HIS A 268 -36.86 -9.71 11.36
C HIS A 268 -35.64 -9.23 12.13
N VAL A 269 -34.98 -10.16 12.83
CA VAL A 269 -33.67 -9.88 13.42
C VAL A 269 -32.68 -9.63 12.28
N MET A 270 -32.21 -8.39 12.15
CA MET A 270 -31.35 -7.95 11.05
C MET A 270 -29.90 -8.41 11.19
N LYS A 271 -29.47 -8.74 12.42
CA LYS A 271 -28.07 -9.07 12.74
C LYS A 271 -27.48 -10.11 11.79
N SER A 272 -28.17 -11.23 11.57
CA SER A 272 -27.70 -12.31 10.69
C SER A 272 -27.59 -11.85 9.23
N GLY A 273 -28.55 -11.06 8.74
CA GLY A 273 -28.52 -10.51 7.38
C GLY A 273 -27.35 -9.55 7.17
N ILE A 274 -27.11 -8.66 8.12
CA ILE A 274 -25.98 -7.71 8.09
C ILE A 274 -24.65 -8.46 8.01
N TYR A 275 -24.43 -9.45 8.90
CA TYR A 275 -23.20 -10.24 8.86
C TYR A 275 -23.05 -11.06 7.58
N ALA A 276 -24.15 -11.61 7.04
CA ALA A 276 -24.09 -12.35 5.78
C ALA A 276 -23.63 -11.45 4.61
N VAL A 277 -24.14 -10.21 4.53
CA VAL A 277 -23.69 -9.24 3.52
C VAL A 277 -22.26 -8.78 3.79
N LEU A 278 -21.88 -8.59 5.05
CA LEU A 278 -20.50 -8.27 5.41
C LEU A 278 -19.51 -9.35 4.94
N GLU A 279 -19.85 -10.63 5.08
CA GLU A 279 -19.02 -11.73 4.56
C GLU A 279 -18.95 -11.73 3.03
N LEU A 280 -20.02 -11.37 2.32
CA LEU A 280 -19.98 -11.17 0.85
C LEU A 280 -19.05 -10.02 0.44
N ILE A 281 -18.98 -8.95 1.23
CA ILE A 281 -18.03 -7.85 1.01
C ILE A 281 -16.59 -8.32 1.27
N ARG A 282 -16.34 -8.96 2.42
CA ARG A 282 -15.00 -9.38 2.84
C ARG A 282 -14.39 -10.46 1.95
N SER A 283 -15.23 -11.34 1.42
CA SER A 283 -14.79 -12.38 0.47
C SER A 283 -14.48 -11.83 -0.93
N GLY A 284 -14.82 -10.57 -1.23
CA GLY A 284 -14.67 -10.00 -2.57
C GLY A 284 -15.79 -10.39 -3.55
N ALA A 285 -16.72 -11.26 -3.16
CA ALA A 285 -17.76 -11.80 -4.05
C ALA A 285 -18.62 -10.71 -4.74
N ILE A 286 -18.90 -9.61 -4.04
CA ILE A 286 -19.62 -8.47 -4.62
C ILE A 286 -18.80 -7.80 -5.73
N CYS A 287 -17.50 -7.59 -5.49
CA CYS A 287 -16.59 -7.01 -6.48
C CYS A 287 -16.44 -7.93 -7.69
N ASP A 288 -16.26 -9.23 -7.46
CA ASP A 288 -16.09 -10.23 -8.52
C ASP A 288 -17.33 -10.32 -9.41
N THR A 289 -18.51 -10.20 -8.83
CA THR A 289 -19.79 -10.23 -9.56
C THR A 289 -19.90 -9.07 -10.55
N VAL A 290 -19.37 -7.89 -10.21
CA VAL A 290 -19.42 -6.72 -11.09
C VAL A 290 -18.17 -6.54 -11.97
N ALA A 291 -17.10 -7.28 -11.71
CA ALA A 291 -15.84 -7.19 -12.43
C ALA A 291 -15.96 -7.36 -13.96
N PRO A 292 -16.80 -8.27 -14.51
CA PRO A 292 -17.01 -8.39 -15.97
C PRO A 292 -17.59 -7.12 -16.61
N PHE A 293 -18.35 -6.33 -15.85
CA PHE A 293 -18.90 -5.05 -16.32
C PHE A 293 -17.86 -3.94 -16.26
N LEU A 294 -16.98 -3.98 -15.25
CA LEU A 294 -15.94 -2.99 -15.03
C LEU A 294 -14.68 -3.20 -15.90
N SER A 295 -14.34 -4.43 -16.28
CA SER A 295 -13.17 -4.74 -17.14
C SER A 295 -13.26 -4.10 -18.52
N LYS A 296 -14.47 -3.89 -19.04
CA LYS A 296 -14.71 -3.13 -20.29
C LYS A 296 -14.22 -1.67 -20.25
N LEU A 297 -13.94 -1.12 -19.06
CA LEU A 297 -13.30 0.20 -18.92
C LEU A 297 -11.81 0.18 -19.25
N HIS A 298 -11.08 -0.89 -18.89
CA HIS A 298 -9.62 -0.92 -19.09
C HIS A 298 -9.22 -1.10 -20.56
N GLU A 299 -10.07 -1.76 -21.37
CA GLU A 299 -9.83 -1.90 -22.82
C GLU A 299 -10.11 -0.61 -23.60
N SER A 300 -10.87 0.34 -23.02
CA SER A 300 -11.23 1.61 -23.67
C SER A 300 -10.30 2.79 -23.33
N GLY A 301 -9.22 2.54 -22.58
CA GLY A 301 -8.16 3.53 -22.34
C GLY A 301 -8.56 4.73 -21.47
N LEU A 302 -9.49 4.55 -20.52
CA LEU A 302 -9.94 5.57 -19.55
C LEU A 302 -9.66 5.16 -18.10
#